data_AF-Q6VEV2-F1
#
_entry.id   AF-Q6VEV2-F1
#
_cell.length_a   1.000
_cell.length_b   1.000
_cell.length_c   1.000
_cell.angle_alpha   90.00
_cell.angle_beta   90.00
_cell.angle_gamma   90.00
#
_symmetry.space_group_name_H-M   'P 1'
#
loop_
_entity.id
_entity.type
_entity.pdbx_description
1 polymer ?
#
loop_
_entity_poly.entity_id
_entity_poly.type
_entity_poly.pdbx_seq_one_letter_code
_entity_poly.pdbx_strand_id
1 'polypeptide(L)'
;HEGVYNGKIFKLEEHLDRLFDSAKALAFENVPTQDEIKEAIFRTLIRNGMFDNSHIRLSLTRGKKVSSGMSPAFNLYGCTLIVLAEWKPPVYDNTRGIVLVTATTRRNSPNNLDSKIHHNNLLNNILAKIEGNNAKADDAIMLDQDGYLSETNATNIFVVKKGPCFDPSC
;
A
#
# COMPACT_ATOMS: atom_id res chain seq x y z
N HIS A 1 -3.63 -4.12 -1.99
CA HIS A 1 -3.47 -4.01 -3.45
C HIS A 1 -3.33 -5.41 -3.96
N GLU A 2 -4.30 -5.90 -4.72
CA GLU A 2 -4.30 -7.28 -5.21
C GLU A 2 -4.50 -7.24 -6.73
N GLY A 3 -3.66 -7.96 -7.48
CA GLY A 3 -3.84 -8.14 -8.91
C GLY A 3 -4.54 -9.45 -9.20
N VAL A 4 -5.51 -9.44 -10.13
CA VAL A 4 -6.14 -10.65 -10.65
C VAL A 4 -5.48 -11.01 -11.97
N TYR A 5 -4.95 -12.22 -12.04
CA TYR A 5 -4.31 -12.77 -13.22
C TYR A 5 -4.83 -14.17 -13.49
N ASN A 6 -5.36 -14.41 -14.70
CA ASN A 6 -5.90 -15.72 -15.10
C ASN A 6 -6.89 -16.31 -14.06
N GLY A 7 -7.80 -15.48 -13.54
CA GLY A 7 -8.82 -15.86 -12.56
C GLY A 7 -8.30 -16.09 -11.14
N LYS A 8 -7.01 -15.85 -10.86
CA LYS A 8 -6.41 -15.98 -9.54
C LYS A 8 -5.99 -14.64 -8.98
N ILE A 9 -6.25 -14.42 -7.70
CA ILE A 9 -5.79 -13.24 -6.99
C ILE A 9 -4.37 -13.50 -6.49
N PHE A 10 -3.41 -12.68 -6.89
CA PHE A 10 -2.02 -12.81 -6.49
C PHE A 10 -1.85 -12.53 -4.99
N LYS A 11 -1.27 -13.49 -4.25
CA LYS A 11 -0.93 -13.36 -2.82
C LYS A 11 -2.07 -12.86 -1.93
N LEU A 12 -3.30 -13.33 -2.18
CA LEU A 12 -4.49 -12.89 -1.45
C LEU A 12 -4.35 -13.07 0.07
N GLU A 13 -3.87 -14.22 0.51
CA GLU A 13 -3.74 -14.51 1.95
C GLU A 13 -2.76 -13.53 2.62
N GLU A 14 -1.59 -13.30 2.02
CA GLU A 14 -0.61 -12.36 2.58
C GLU A 14 -1.11 -10.90 2.57
N HIS A 15 -1.97 -10.55 1.61
CA HIS A 15 -2.62 -9.23 1.58
C HIS A 15 -3.66 -9.08 2.69
N LEU A 16 -4.43 -10.13 2.98
CA LEU A 16 -5.40 -10.15 4.07
C LEU A 16 -4.71 -10.16 5.44
N ASP A 17 -3.66 -10.95 5.63
CA ASP A 17 -2.86 -10.95 6.87
C ASP A 17 -2.35 -9.53 7.19
N ARG A 18 -1.79 -8.85 6.19
CA ARG A 18 -1.33 -7.46 6.35
C ARG A 18 -2.45 -6.48 6.67
N LEU A 19 -3.66 -6.70 6.14
CA LEU A 19 -4.84 -5.89 6.48
C LEU A 19 -5.22 -6.07 7.94
N PHE A 20 -5.25 -7.31 8.44
CA PHE A 20 -5.53 -7.63 9.84
C PHE A 20 -4.45 -7.12 10.79
N ASP A 21 -3.18 -7.24 10.43
CA ASP A 21 -2.07 -6.67 11.21
C ASP A 21 -2.20 -5.15 11.34
N SER A 22 -2.51 -4.46 10.24
CA SER A 22 -2.74 -3.01 10.24
C SER A 22 -3.96 -2.62 11.08
N ALA A 23 -5.06 -3.37 10.96
CA ALA A 23 -6.28 -3.15 11.73
C ALA A 23 -6.03 -3.35 13.24
N LYS A 24 -5.27 -4.37 13.61
CA LYS A 24 -4.86 -4.65 14.99
C LYS A 24 -3.96 -3.56 15.56
N ALA A 25 -2.93 -3.14 14.81
CA ALA A 25 -2.03 -2.06 15.22
C ALA A 25 -2.79 -0.75 15.47
N LEU A 26 -3.86 -0.51 14.70
CA LEU A 26 -4.72 0.65 14.86
C LEU A 26 -5.84 0.46 15.87
N ALA A 27 -5.97 -0.68 16.55
CA ALA A 27 -7.06 -1.01 17.49
C ALA A 27 -8.47 -0.95 16.87
N PHE A 28 -8.64 -1.54 15.68
CA PHE A 28 -9.97 -1.79 15.13
C PHE A 28 -10.64 -2.94 15.90
N GLU A 29 -11.94 -2.80 16.12
CA GLU A 29 -12.79 -3.82 16.73
C GLU A 29 -13.88 -4.22 15.75
N ASN A 30 -14.40 -5.45 15.88
CA ASN A 30 -15.46 -5.97 15.02
C ASN A 30 -15.11 -5.86 13.52
N VAL A 31 -13.86 -6.17 13.17
CA VAL A 31 -13.41 -6.27 11.77
C VAL A 31 -14.08 -7.48 11.14
N PRO A 32 -14.58 -7.39 9.89
CA PRO A 32 -15.11 -8.55 9.18
C PRO A 32 -14.08 -9.68 9.14
N THR A 33 -14.57 -10.91 9.24
CA THR A 33 -13.72 -12.11 9.16
C THR A 33 -13.05 -12.22 7.78
N GLN A 34 -11.96 -12.98 7.74
CA GLN A 34 -11.23 -13.20 6.50
C GLN A 34 -12.13 -13.81 5.40
N ASP A 35 -13.05 -14.70 5.77
CA ASP A 35 -13.99 -15.33 4.85
C ASP A 35 -15.03 -14.35 4.32
N GLU A 36 -15.58 -13.47 5.17
CA GLU A 36 -16.51 -12.41 4.72
C GLU A 36 -15.83 -11.43 3.74
N ILE A 37 -14.55 -11.09 3.99
CA ILE A 37 -13.77 -10.24 3.09
C ILE A 37 -13.55 -10.95 1.75
N LYS A 38 -13.14 -12.23 1.77
CA LYS A 38 -12.95 -13.04 0.55
C LYS A 38 -14.25 -13.14 -0.25
N GLU A 39 -15.37 -13.42 0.41
CA GLU A 39 -16.68 -13.48 -0.24
C GLU A 39 -17.04 -12.14 -0.91
N ALA A 40 -16.83 -11.03 -0.21
CA ALA A 40 -17.08 -9.69 -0.77
C ALA A 40 -16.20 -9.40 -2.00
N ILE A 41 -14.93 -9.82 -1.97
CA ILE A 41 -14.00 -9.70 -3.10
C ILE A 41 -14.50 -10.51 -4.29
N PHE A 42 -14.74 -11.81 -4.11
CA PHE A 42 -15.16 -12.69 -5.20
C PHE A 42 -16.51 -12.26 -5.78
N ARG A 43 -17.47 -11.88 -4.92
CA ARG A 43 -18.77 -11.35 -5.36
C ARG A 43 -18.61 -10.10 -6.22
N THR A 44 -17.68 -9.21 -5.86
CA THR A 44 -17.39 -7.99 -6.63
C THR A 44 -16.79 -8.34 -7.99
N LEU A 45 -15.76 -9.20 -8.03
CA LEU A 45 -15.12 -9.61 -9.29
C LEU A 45 -16.09 -10.33 -10.23
N ILE A 46 -16.82 -11.32 -9.73
CA ILE A 46 -17.77 -12.13 -10.51
C ILE A 46 -18.85 -11.24 -11.11
N ARG A 47 -19.42 -10.34 -10.31
CA ARG A 47 -20.51 -9.46 -10.78
C ARG A 47 -20.07 -8.44 -11.82
N ASN A 48 -18.79 -8.09 -11.84
CA ASN A 48 -18.20 -7.18 -12.82
C ASN A 48 -17.52 -7.93 -14.00
N GLY A 49 -17.50 -9.27 -14.00
CA GLY A 49 -16.81 -10.06 -15.02
C GLY A 49 -15.28 -9.84 -15.04
N MET A 50 -14.70 -9.46 -13.90
CA MET A 50 -13.29 -9.08 -13.78
C MET A 50 -12.44 -10.29 -13.39
N PHE A 51 -12.03 -11.06 -14.39
CA PHE A 51 -11.26 -12.30 -14.19
C PHE A 51 -9.78 -12.19 -14.57
N ASP A 52 -9.36 -11.07 -15.14
CA ASP A 52 -7.97 -10.83 -15.51
C ASP A 52 -7.67 -9.33 -15.45
N ASN A 53 -6.41 -8.91 -15.56
CA ASN A 53 -5.95 -7.50 -15.69
C ASN A 53 -6.69 -6.47 -14.81
N SER A 54 -7.07 -6.91 -13.62
CA SER A 54 -7.85 -6.11 -12.68
C SER A 54 -7.10 -5.97 -11.39
N HIS A 55 -7.31 -4.82 -10.76
CA HIS A 55 -6.71 -4.43 -9.51
C HIS A 55 -7.82 -4.25 -8.48
N ILE A 56 -7.58 -4.77 -7.29
CA ILE A 56 -8.51 -4.66 -6.17
C ILE A 56 -7.85 -3.82 -5.08
N ARG A 57 -8.60 -2.82 -4.64
CA ARG A 57 -8.31 -2.02 -3.47
C ARG A 57 -9.34 -2.32 -2.39
N LEU A 58 -8.86 -2.91 -1.31
CA LEU A 58 -9.58 -2.99 -0.05
C LEU A 58 -9.34 -1.72 0.74
N SER A 59 -10.40 -1.16 1.30
CA SER A 59 -10.31 -0.05 2.26
C SER A 59 -11.24 -0.35 3.42
N LEU A 60 -10.64 -0.53 4.60
CA LEU A 60 -11.36 -0.72 5.85
C LEU A 60 -11.34 0.58 6.64
N THR A 61 -12.53 1.06 6.99
CA THR A 61 -12.69 2.24 7.86
C THR A 61 -13.39 1.82 9.14
N ARG A 62 -13.24 2.61 10.21
CA ARG A 62 -14.02 2.43 11.45
C ARG A 62 -15.51 2.78 11.28
N GLY A 63 -15.93 3.06 10.05
CA GLY A 63 -17.30 3.37 9.70
C GLY A 63 -17.80 4.69 10.24
N LYS A 64 -19.12 4.80 10.29
CA LYS A 64 -19.82 5.97 10.82
C LYS A 64 -19.46 6.16 12.30
N LYS A 65 -19.36 7.42 12.73
CA LYS A 65 -19.16 7.80 14.13
C LYS A 65 -20.28 8.70 14.63
N VAL A 66 -20.55 8.63 15.94
CA VAL A 66 -21.62 9.42 16.59
C VAL A 66 -21.25 10.88 16.81
N SER A 67 -19.96 11.21 16.84
CA SER A 67 -19.45 12.56 17.13
C SER A 67 -18.19 12.85 16.30
N SER A 68 -17.87 14.13 16.10
CA SER A 68 -16.67 14.58 15.39
C SER A 68 -15.36 14.31 16.14
N GLY A 69 -15.42 13.93 17.42
CA GLY A 69 -14.25 13.61 18.24
C GLY A 69 -13.32 12.56 17.62
N MET A 70 -12.04 12.58 18.04
CA MET A 70 -10.99 11.71 17.52
C MET A 70 -10.92 10.33 18.20
N SER A 71 -11.60 10.16 19.34
CA SER A 71 -11.59 8.88 20.06
C SER A 71 -12.27 7.77 19.24
N PRO A 72 -11.62 6.60 19.08
CA PRO A 72 -12.24 5.43 18.46
C PRO A 72 -13.51 4.95 19.15
N ALA A 73 -13.73 5.30 20.42
CA ALA A 73 -14.93 4.95 21.18
C ALA A 73 -16.23 5.51 20.57
N PHE A 74 -16.13 6.50 19.67
CA PHE A 74 -17.29 7.05 18.97
C PHE A 74 -17.71 6.23 17.73
N ASN A 75 -16.93 5.21 17.34
CA ASN A 75 -17.22 4.33 16.20
C ASN A 75 -18.10 3.14 16.62
N LEU A 76 -19.38 3.41 16.88
CA LEU A 76 -20.32 2.41 17.42
C LEU A 76 -21.10 1.63 16.35
N TYR A 77 -20.98 2.00 15.07
CA TYR A 77 -21.76 1.42 13.98
C TYR A 77 -21.05 0.28 13.22
N GLY A 78 -19.88 -0.13 13.72
CA GLY A 78 -19.06 -1.16 13.09
C GLY A 78 -18.18 -0.66 11.94
N CYS A 79 -17.28 -1.53 11.50
CA CYS A 79 -16.37 -1.22 10.40
C CYS A 79 -17.10 -1.16 9.06
N THR A 80 -16.58 -0.36 8.13
CA THR A 80 -17.04 -0.35 6.74
C THR A 80 -15.91 -0.83 5.84
N LEU A 81 -16.12 -1.99 5.21
CA LEU A 81 -15.26 -2.53 4.16
C LEU A 81 -15.73 -2.02 2.80
N ILE A 82 -14.80 -1.43 2.06
CA ILE A 82 -15.00 -1.02 0.67
C ILE A 82 -14.11 -1.91 -0.20
N VAL A 83 -14.72 -2.61 -1.14
CA VAL A 83 -14.04 -3.39 -2.17
C VAL A 83 -14.20 -2.64 -3.49
N LEU A 84 -13.10 -2.07 -3.98
CA LEU A 84 -13.06 -1.40 -5.26
C LEU A 84 -12.23 -2.21 -6.23
N ALA A 85 -12.82 -2.63 -7.35
CA ALA A 85 -12.12 -3.28 -8.44
C ALA A 85 -12.00 -2.31 -9.63
N GLU A 86 -10.81 -2.18 -10.21
CA GLU A 86 -10.54 -1.36 -11.38
C GLU A 86 -9.78 -2.15 -12.45
N TRP A 87 -10.08 -1.94 -13.73
CA TRP A 87 -9.24 -2.42 -14.81
C TRP A 87 -7.97 -1.58 -14.83
N LYS A 88 -6.82 -2.23 -14.69
CA LYS A 88 -5.56 -1.51 -14.54
C LYS A 88 -4.50 -2.08 -15.47
N PRO A 89 -4.22 -1.42 -16.60
CA PRO A 89 -3.06 -1.78 -17.40
C PRO A 89 -1.78 -1.52 -16.60
N PRO A 90 -0.65 -2.16 -16.97
CA PRO A 90 0.65 -1.87 -16.37
C PRO A 90 0.96 -0.38 -16.42
N VAL A 91 1.35 0.19 -15.28
CA VAL A 91 1.60 1.64 -15.14
C VAL A 91 2.89 2.07 -15.85
N TYR A 92 3.88 1.17 -15.91
CA TYR A 92 5.20 1.46 -16.47
C TYR A 92 5.48 0.60 -17.69
N ASP A 93 6.06 1.23 -18.70
CA ASP A 93 6.70 0.56 -19.81
C ASP A 93 8.04 -0.03 -19.33
N ASN A 94 8.05 -1.35 -19.12
CA ASN A 94 9.23 -2.06 -18.66
C ASN A 94 10.40 -2.04 -19.67
N THR A 95 10.22 -1.51 -20.88
CA THR A 95 11.26 -1.48 -21.91
C THR A 95 12.25 -0.31 -21.76
N ARG A 96 11.80 0.85 -21.24
CA ARG A 96 12.62 2.08 -21.18
C ARG A 96 13.14 2.44 -19.78
N GLY A 97 12.78 1.65 -18.77
CA GLY A 97 13.10 1.95 -17.37
C GLY A 97 12.38 3.21 -16.86
N ILE A 98 12.65 3.59 -15.62
CA ILE A 98 12.08 4.77 -14.96
C ILE A 98 13.20 5.69 -14.47
N VAL A 99 12.97 7.00 -14.58
CA VAL A 99 13.85 8.05 -14.04
C VAL A 99 13.39 8.40 -12.64
N LEU A 100 14.31 8.34 -11.68
CA LEU A 100 14.05 8.64 -10.28
C LEU A 100 14.83 9.88 -9.83
N VAL A 101 14.22 10.67 -8.95
CA VAL A 101 14.90 11.76 -8.23
C VAL A 101 14.82 11.53 -6.73
N THR A 102 15.84 11.94 -5.98
CA THR A 102 15.76 11.90 -4.52
C THR A 102 14.93 13.07 -4.00
N ALA A 103 13.86 12.79 -3.27
CA ALA A 103 13.04 13.78 -2.59
C ALA A 103 13.75 14.36 -1.36
N THR A 104 13.50 15.64 -1.12
CA THR A 104 13.81 16.32 0.14
C THR A 104 12.86 15.88 1.25
N THR A 105 11.59 15.60 0.94
CA THR A 105 10.63 15.01 1.88
C THR A 105 11.16 13.67 2.41
N ARG A 106 11.32 13.58 3.74
CA ARG A 106 11.74 12.35 4.44
C ARG A 106 10.56 11.41 4.65
N ARG A 107 10.84 10.13 4.68
CA ARG A 107 9.84 9.11 4.98
C ARG A 107 9.37 9.25 6.44
N ASN A 108 8.09 8.98 6.67
CA ASN A 108 7.55 8.93 8.03
C ASN A 108 8.39 7.98 8.90
N SER A 109 8.85 8.49 10.04
CA SER A 109 9.51 7.67 11.05
C SER A 109 8.49 6.74 11.72
N PRO A 110 8.89 5.51 12.10
CA PRO A 110 8.08 4.63 12.94
C PRO A 110 7.59 5.29 14.24
N ASN A 111 8.30 6.31 14.73
CA ASN A 111 7.94 7.07 15.94
C ASN A 111 6.78 8.06 15.72
N ASN A 112 6.42 8.36 14.48
CA ASN A 112 5.36 9.32 14.15
C ASN A 112 4.16 8.62 13.53
N LEU A 113 4.39 7.93 12.42
CA LEU A 113 3.38 7.18 11.70
C LEU A 113 4.08 6.03 10.98
N ASP A 114 4.03 4.85 11.59
CA ASP A 114 4.74 3.67 11.10
C ASP A 114 4.28 3.30 9.69
N SER A 115 5.24 3.33 8.76
CA SER A 115 5.05 2.99 7.35
C SER A 115 4.67 1.53 7.13
N LYS A 116 4.89 0.65 8.12
CA LYS A 116 4.44 -0.75 8.07
C LYS A 116 2.92 -0.89 8.24
N ILE A 117 2.27 0.10 8.85
CA ILE A 117 0.81 0.14 8.94
C ILE A 117 0.28 0.55 7.56
N HIS A 118 -0.45 -0.34 6.90
CA HIS A 118 -1.03 -0.02 5.60
C HIS A 118 -2.24 0.91 5.78
N HIS A 119 -2.03 2.21 5.58
CA HIS A 119 -3.03 3.26 5.85
C HIS A 119 -3.19 4.24 4.67
N ASN A 120 -4.30 4.98 4.65
CA ASN A 120 -4.59 6.00 3.63
C ASN A 120 -4.03 7.41 3.93
N ASN A 121 -3.26 7.59 5.02
CA ASN A 121 -2.59 8.86 5.34
C ASN A 121 -1.35 9.08 4.45
N LEU A 122 -1.58 9.39 3.18
CA LEU A 122 -0.54 9.43 2.13
C LEU A 122 0.03 10.82 1.85
N LEU A 123 -0.24 11.83 2.69
CA LEU A 123 0.23 13.20 2.45
C LEU A 123 1.76 13.26 2.28
N ASN A 124 2.51 12.53 3.13
CA ASN A 124 3.97 12.41 3.04
C ASN A 124 4.43 11.89 1.66
N ASN A 125 3.80 10.80 1.19
CA ASN A 125 4.06 10.21 -0.13
C ASN A 125 3.69 11.16 -1.27
N ILE A 126 2.57 11.88 -1.15
CA ILE A 126 2.10 12.85 -2.16
C ILE A 126 3.08 14.03 -2.28
N LEU A 127 3.61 14.53 -1.16
CA LEU A 127 4.62 15.60 -1.18
C LEU A 127 5.88 15.17 -1.93
N ALA A 128 6.39 13.95 -1.66
CA ALA A 128 7.51 13.39 -2.42
C ALA A 128 7.19 13.26 -3.92
N LYS A 129 5.96 12.84 -4.27
CA LYS A 129 5.53 12.79 -5.67
C LYS A 129 5.49 14.16 -6.34
N ILE A 130 5.06 15.21 -5.63
CA ILE A 130 5.08 16.59 -6.14
C ILE A 130 6.52 17.01 -6.47
N GLU A 131 7.49 16.69 -5.62
CA GLU A 131 8.91 16.95 -5.90
C GLU A 131 9.41 16.21 -7.13
N GLY A 132 9.05 14.93 -7.27
CA GLY A 132 9.34 14.13 -8.47
C GLY A 132 8.80 14.76 -9.76
N ASN A 133 7.53 15.20 -9.71
CA ASN A 133 6.89 15.87 -10.85
C ASN A 133 7.59 17.19 -11.20
N ASN A 134 7.96 17.99 -10.20
CA ASN A 134 8.67 19.27 -10.41
C ASN A 134 10.06 19.05 -11.03
N ALA A 135 10.71 17.94 -10.70
CA ALA A 135 11.99 17.52 -11.30
C ALA A 135 11.82 16.83 -12.66
N LYS A 136 10.59 16.65 -13.16
CA LYS A 136 10.26 15.90 -14.39
C LYS A 136 10.77 14.45 -14.36
N ALA A 137 10.81 13.85 -13.19
CA ALA A 137 11.13 12.43 -12.99
C ALA A 137 9.85 11.58 -12.99
N ASP A 138 10.00 10.29 -13.27
CA ASP A 138 8.87 9.34 -13.26
C ASP A 138 8.40 9.04 -11.82
N ASP A 139 9.32 9.02 -10.84
CA ASP A 139 8.99 8.87 -9.41
C ASP A 139 10.07 9.47 -8.49
N ALA A 140 9.77 9.55 -7.19
CA ALA A 140 10.69 10.12 -6.21
C ALA A 140 11.12 9.11 -5.14
N ILE A 141 12.43 9.00 -4.92
CA ILE A 141 13.07 8.20 -3.87
C ILE A 141 13.03 8.98 -2.56
N MET A 142 12.57 8.34 -1.49
CA MET A 142 12.53 8.92 -0.15
C MET A 142 13.64 8.31 0.72
N LEU A 143 14.29 9.17 1.51
CA LEU A 143 15.24 8.76 2.54
C LEU A 143 14.57 8.79 3.92
N ASP A 144 15.08 7.99 4.86
CA ASP A 144 14.71 8.10 6.27
C ASP A 144 15.38 9.31 6.94
N GLN A 145 15.11 9.49 8.24
CA GLN A 145 15.64 10.62 9.01
C GLN A 145 17.18 10.61 9.11
N ASP A 146 17.80 9.43 9.02
CA ASP A 146 19.25 9.24 9.13
C ASP A 146 19.95 9.28 7.74
N GLY A 147 19.18 9.41 6.66
CA GLY A 147 19.68 9.50 5.30
C GLY A 147 19.83 8.15 4.59
N TYR A 148 19.34 7.05 5.17
CA TYR A 148 19.31 5.76 4.50
C TYR A 148 18.17 5.67 3.49
N LEU A 149 18.36 4.82 2.49
CA LEU A 149 17.37 4.54 1.46
C LEU A 149 16.15 3.82 2.07
N SER A 150 14.96 4.37 1.86
CA SER A 150 13.72 3.78 2.37
C SER A 150 12.89 3.14 1.25
N GLU A 151 12.09 3.93 0.54
CA GLU A 151 11.21 3.50 -0.56
C GLU A 151 10.96 4.68 -1.51
N THR A 152 10.24 4.48 -2.62
CA THR A 152 9.70 5.61 -3.39
C THR A 152 8.39 6.11 -2.77
N ASN A 153 7.78 7.14 -3.34
CA ASN A 153 6.45 7.57 -2.94
C ASN A 153 5.36 6.48 -3.11
N ALA A 154 5.56 5.44 -3.93
CA ALA A 154 4.53 4.43 -4.22
C ALA A 154 5.00 2.97 -4.25
N THR A 155 6.30 2.70 -4.21
CA THR A 155 6.89 1.37 -4.41
C THR A 155 8.16 1.14 -3.59
N ASN A 156 8.42 -0.11 -3.23
CA ASN A 156 9.67 -0.49 -2.57
C ASN A 156 10.85 -0.49 -3.57
N ILE A 157 12.05 -0.19 -3.10
CA ILE A 157 13.28 -0.17 -3.91
C ILE A 157 14.15 -1.39 -3.57
N PHE A 158 14.70 -2.03 -4.59
CA PHE A 158 15.68 -3.11 -4.46
C PHE A 158 16.95 -2.74 -5.25
N VAL A 159 18.12 -2.86 -4.63
CA VAL A 159 19.42 -2.56 -5.25
C VAL A 159 20.14 -3.85 -5.59
N VAL A 160 20.43 -4.07 -6.87
CA VAL A 160 21.25 -5.21 -7.34
C VAL A 160 22.66 -4.71 -7.62
N LYS A 161 23.64 -5.12 -6.81
CA LYS A 161 25.05 -4.83 -7.02
C LYS A 161 25.74 -6.07 -7.61
N LYS A 162 26.25 -5.97 -8.85
CA LYS A 162 27.14 -7.00 -9.41
C LYS A 162 28.57 -6.76 -8.92
N GLY A 163 29.10 -7.70 -8.13
CA GLY A 163 30.49 -7.74 -7.69
C GLY A 163 30.84 -9.11 -7.11
N PRO A 164 32.11 -9.55 -7.15
CA PRO A 164 32.50 -10.83 -6.57
C PRO A 164 32.36 -10.80 -5.05
N CYS A 165 31.85 -11.88 -4.47
CA CYS A 165 31.99 -12.15 -3.04
C CYS A 165 33.48 -12.23 -2.73
N PHE A 166 34.05 -11.19 -2.12
CA PHE A 166 35.37 -11.32 -1.51
C PHE A 166 35.19 -12.03 -0.17
N ASP A 167 35.57 -13.31 -0.19
CA ASP A 167 35.83 -14.16 0.98
C ASP A 167 36.85 -13.46 1.92
N PRO A 168 36.57 -13.31 3.23
CA PRO A 168 37.42 -12.60 4.18
C PRO A 168 38.62 -13.42 4.68
N SER A 169 39.40 -14.03 3.77
CA SER A 169 40.68 -14.68 4.09
C SER A 169 41.88 -14.07 3.34
N CYS A 170 41.99 -12.74 3.31
CA CYS A 170 43.20 -11.99 2.93
C CYS A 170 43.36 -10.77 3.84
#